data_AF-A0A7G7MGQ1-F1
#
_entry.id   AF-A0A7G7MGQ1-F1
#
_cell.length_a   1.000
_cell.length_b   1.000
_cell.length_c   1.000
_cell.angle_alpha   90.00
_cell.angle_beta   90.00
_cell.angle_gamma   90.00
#
_symmetry.space_group_name_H-M   'P 1'
#
loop_
_entity.id
_entity.type
_entity.pdbx_description
1 polymer ?
#
loop_
_entity_poly.entity_id
_entity_poly.type
_entity_poly.pdbx_seq_one_letter_code
_entity_poly.pdbx_strand_id
1 'polypeptide(L)'
;MGSPEARPPTGTGRLNARAYPPGPNQLAARYPPDPLLEHPDPQAHGSPGPAAGGPPPAEPDARPLGRPQRRHRWGLGAFVLAELMFLGVSALVAPLVAGENPSAVALGTAVAVPTVLAATVALLITRLRGNGPKADLGLVWSWRDLEIGLAFGVAGLALTLVATAVFVAMAGPDVTSAVGDLFGGRRAEPAAAVLILLIVVLVAPVCEEILYRGLLWGALEKLGAGRWVAFGLVTVIFSLAHFEITRMPLLLVISIPLGLARLYTGRLLASIVAHQVNNLLPGIALYLMLTGAVPV
;
A
#
# COMPACT_ATOMS: atom_id res chain seq x y z
N MET A 1 -80.02 23.27 1.99
CA MET A 1 -79.32 24.27 1.17
C MET A 1 -78.28 23.55 0.33
N GLY A 2 -78.43 23.58 -1.01
CA GLY A 2 -77.36 23.42 -2.00
C GLY A 2 -76.75 22.04 -2.28
N SER A 3 -77.34 21.29 -3.22
CA SER A 3 -76.65 20.36 -4.14
C SER A 3 -75.87 21.16 -5.23
N PRO A 4 -75.25 20.59 -6.30
CA PRO A 4 -74.91 19.19 -6.63
C PRO A 4 -73.48 18.97 -7.27
N GLU A 5 -73.09 17.69 -7.36
CA GLU A 5 -72.60 16.93 -8.54
C GLU A 5 -71.87 17.63 -9.72
N ALA A 6 -70.71 17.08 -10.16
CA ALA A 6 -70.38 16.75 -11.57
C ALA A 6 -68.93 16.24 -11.77
N ARG A 7 -68.77 15.18 -12.56
CA ARG A 7 -67.51 14.65 -13.14
C ARG A 7 -67.07 15.46 -14.41
N PRO A 8 -66.08 14.99 -15.21
CA PRO A 8 -64.71 15.50 -15.36
C PRO A 8 -64.51 16.31 -16.67
N PRO A 9 -63.27 16.68 -17.00
CA PRO A 9 -62.84 16.48 -18.38
C PRO A 9 -61.43 15.87 -18.55
N THR A 10 -61.32 15.22 -19.70
CA THR A 10 -60.18 14.63 -20.41
C THR A 10 -59.04 15.62 -20.69
N GLY A 11 -57.78 15.15 -20.66
CA GLY A 11 -56.64 15.93 -21.17
C GLY A 11 -55.30 15.22 -21.04
N THR A 12 -54.81 14.72 -22.16
CA THR A 12 -53.50 14.13 -22.47
C THR A 12 -52.28 14.77 -21.78
N GLY A 13 -51.40 13.95 -21.22
CA GLY A 13 -50.05 14.37 -20.78
C GLY A 13 -49.11 13.17 -20.59
N ARG A 14 -48.36 12.83 -21.64
CA ARG A 14 -47.21 11.91 -21.58
C ARG A 14 -46.18 12.45 -20.59
N LEU A 15 -45.74 11.65 -19.62
CA LEU A 15 -44.51 11.89 -18.87
C LEU A 15 -43.65 10.61 -18.81
N ASN A 16 -42.80 10.52 -19.83
CA ASN A 16 -41.40 10.09 -19.82
C ASN A 16 -40.96 9.06 -18.78
N ALA A 17 -40.91 7.80 -19.22
CA ALA A 17 -40.00 6.80 -18.68
C ALA A 17 -38.54 7.22 -18.95
N ARG A 18 -37.71 7.12 -17.92
CA ARG A 18 -36.25 7.33 -17.92
C ARG A 18 -35.56 6.59 -19.07
N ALA A 19 -34.93 7.34 -19.97
CA ALA A 19 -34.02 6.80 -20.98
C ALA A 19 -32.62 6.61 -20.37
N TYR A 20 -32.03 5.44 -20.63
CA TYR A 20 -30.63 5.07 -20.39
C TYR A 20 -29.68 5.94 -21.26
N PRO A 21 -28.41 6.17 -20.86
CA PRO A 21 -27.45 6.83 -21.75
C PRO A 21 -27.06 5.91 -22.93
N PRO A 22 -26.77 6.47 -24.13
CA PRO A 22 -26.46 5.70 -25.33
C PRO A 22 -25.02 5.14 -25.29
N GLY A 23 -24.86 3.98 -25.94
CA GLY A 23 -23.58 3.27 -26.06
C GLY A 23 -22.60 3.91 -27.05
N PRO A 24 -21.34 3.43 -27.06
CA PRO A 24 -20.17 4.11 -27.66
C PRO A 24 -20.16 4.26 -29.19
N ASN A 25 -21.16 3.75 -29.92
CA ASN A 25 -21.19 3.77 -31.39
C ASN A 25 -21.93 4.97 -32.01
N GLN A 26 -22.34 5.97 -31.23
CA GLN A 26 -23.05 7.16 -31.76
C GLN A 26 -22.21 8.45 -31.82
N LEU A 27 -20.90 8.39 -31.55
CA LEU A 27 -20.01 9.56 -31.57
C LEU A 27 -19.27 9.81 -32.91
N ALA A 28 -19.47 8.95 -33.92
CA ALA A 28 -18.70 9.01 -35.18
C ALA A 28 -19.32 9.91 -36.28
N ALA A 29 -20.38 10.67 -36.02
CA ALA A 29 -21.10 11.43 -37.05
C ALA A 29 -20.91 12.96 -36.98
N ARG A 30 -19.73 13.45 -36.60
CA ARG A 30 -19.49 14.90 -36.39
C ARG A 30 -18.30 15.55 -37.11
N TYR A 31 -17.78 14.93 -38.17
CA TYR A 31 -16.79 15.58 -39.04
C TYR A 31 -17.28 15.65 -40.49
N PRO A 32 -17.22 16.82 -41.16
CA PRO A 32 -17.42 16.91 -42.61
C PRO A 32 -16.23 16.29 -43.36
N PRO A 33 -16.42 15.75 -44.59
CA PRO A 33 -15.33 15.14 -45.35
C PRO A 33 -14.38 16.18 -45.96
N ASP A 34 -13.10 15.81 -45.99
CA ASP A 34 -11.96 16.54 -46.56
C ASP A 34 -11.97 16.43 -48.11
N PRO A 35 -11.89 17.53 -48.90
CA PRO A 35 -12.13 17.49 -50.35
C PRO A 35 -10.93 17.07 -51.22
N LEU A 36 -9.94 16.33 -50.71
CA LEU A 36 -8.71 16.02 -51.47
C LEU A 36 -8.39 14.53 -51.67
N LEU A 37 -9.39 13.67 -51.78
CA LEU A 37 -9.19 12.30 -52.25
C LEU A 37 -9.90 12.10 -53.59
N GLU A 38 -9.12 12.21 -54.67
CA GLU A 38 -9.50 11.74 -56.01
C GLU A 38 -9.80 10.23 -55.94
N HIS A 39 -10.99 9.85 -56.38
CA HIS A 39 -11.36 8.46 -56.65
C HIS A 39 -10.99 8.10 -58.10
N PRO A 40 -10.28 6.98 -58.35
CA PRO A 40 -10.33 6.33 -59.65
C PRO A 40 -11.45 5.28 -59.70
N ASP A 41 -12.11 5.24 -60.85
CA ASP A 41 -13.25 4.44 -61.28
C ASP A 41 -13.07 2.91 -61.12
N PRO A 42 -14.15 2.11 -61.02
CA PRO A 42 -14.10 0.67 -60.97
C PRO A 42 -14.17 0.06 -62.39
N GLN A 43 -13.41 -1.03 -62.57
CA GLN A 43 -13.40 -2.02 -63.67
C GLN A 43 -12.24 -1.93 -64.68
N ALA A 44 -11.29 -2.86 -64.54
CA ALA A 44 -10.77 -3.64 -65.68
C ALA A 44 -9.99 -4.88 -65.21
N HIS A 45 -10.19 -5.96 -65.95
CA HIS A 45 -9.70 -7.32 -65.86
C HIS A 45 -8.20 -7.55 -65.56
N GLY A 46 -7.91 -8.66 -64.88
CA GLY A 46 -6.61 -9.33 -64.95
C GLY A 46 -6.37 -10.29 -63.78
N SER A 47 -6.55 -11.59 -63.99
CA SER A 47 -6.07 -12.62 -63.07
C SER A 47 -4.54 -12.70 -63.11
N PRO A 48 -3.83 -12.69 -61.97
CA PRO A 48 -2.45 -13.17 -61.91
C PRO A 48 -2.41 -14.60 -61.32
N GLY A 49 -1.62 -15.46 -61.95
CA GLY A 49 -1.35 -16.83 -61.51
C GLY A 49 -0.58 -16.93 -60.18
N PRO A 50 -0.23 -18.15 -59.75
CA PRO A 50 0.19 -18.42 -58.38
C PRO A 50 1.61 -17.89 -58.14
N ALA A 51 1.72 -16.81 -57.36
CA ALA A 51 3.00 -16.32 -56.87
C ALA A 51 3.34 -16.99 -55.53
N ALA A 52 4.51 -17.61 -55.53
CA ALA A 52 5.30 -18.21 -54.46
C ALA A 52 4.95 -17.84 -53.01
N GLY A 53 4.94 -18.87 -52.15
CA GLY A 53 4.74 -18.78 -50.71
C GLY A 53 5.80 -17.94 -49.98
N GLY A 54 5.41 -16.74 -49.58
CA GLY A 54 6.03 -16.03 -48.47
C GLY A 54 5.50 -16.55 -47.13
N PRO A 55 6.32 -16.55 -46.06
CA PRO A 55 5.82 -16.89 -44.73
C PRO A 55 4.73 -15.88 -44.31
N PRO A 56 3.69 -16.32 -43.57
CA PRO A 56 2.66 -15.42 -43.08
C PRO A 56 3.29 -14.32 -42.21
N PRO A 57 2.73 -13.09 -42.21
CA PRO A 57 3.20 -12.03 -41.35
C PRO A 57 3.16 -12.49 -39.89
N ALA A 58 4.28 -12.32 -39.19
CA ALA A 58 4.40 -12.70 -37.78
C ALA A 58 3.31 -11.99 -36.97
N GLU A 59 2.48 -12.78 -36.27
CA GLU A 59 1.57 -12.23 -35.26
C GLU A 59 2.37 -11.39 -34.27
N PRO A 60 1.90 -10.18 -33.90
CA PRO A 60 2.56 -9.40 -32.87
C PRO A 60 2.60 -10.23 -31.59
N ASP A 61 3.80 -10.47 -31.06
CA ASP A 61 4.11 -11.19 -29.83
C ASP A 61 3.02 -10.98 -28.77
N ALA A 62 2.06 -11.89 -28.74
CA ALA A 62 1.09 -11.98 -27.66
C ALA A 62 1.88 -12.45 -26.44
N ARG A 63 2.42 -11.49 -25.67
CA ARG A 63 2.94 -11.73 -24.33
C ARG A 63 1.97 -12.70 -23.64
N PRO A 64 2.44 -13.84 -23.11
CA PRO A 64 1.54 -14.80 -22.50
C PRO A 64 0.69 -14.07 -21.47
N LEU A 65 -0.62 -13.97 -21.72
CA LEU A 65 -1.57 -13.50 -20.73
C LEU A 65 -1.38 -14.43 -19.54
N GLY A 66 -0.72 -13.91 -18.49
CA GLY A 66 -0.35 -14.68 -17.32
C GLY A 66 -1.57 -15.46 -16.84
N ARG A 67 -1.38 -16.76 -16.55
CA ARG A 67 -2.45 -17.65 -16.07
C ARG A 67 -3.34 -16.88 -15.10
N PRO A 68 -4.68 -16.86 -15.28
CA PRO A 68 -5.55 -16.08 -14.42
C PRO A 68 -5.32 -16.53 -12.98
N GLN A 69 -4.66 -15.67 -12.19
CA GLN A 69 -4.48 -15.94 -10.77
C GLN A 69 -5.87 -16.04 -10.16
N ARG A 70 -6.13 -17.14 -9.44
CA ARG A 70 -7.39 -17.29 -8.71
C ARG A 70 -7.54 -16.07 -7.81
N ARG A 71 -8.64 -15.32 -7.95
CA ARG A 71 -8.90 -14.16 -7.09
C ARG A 71 -8.95 -14.63 -5.63
N HIS A 72 -8.09 -14.08 -4.78
CA HIS A 72 -8.09 -14.39 -3.36
C HIS A 72 -9.42 -13.98 -2.70
N ARG A 73 -9.83 -14.71 -1.66
CA ARG A 73 -11.13 -14.54 -0.99
C ARG A 73 -11.09 -13.57 0.19
N TRP A 74 -9.91 -13.18 0.67
CA TRP A 74 -9.75 -12.17 1.72
C TRP A 74 -9.86 -10.73 1.17
N GLY A 75 -10.07 -9.74 2.05
CA GLY A 75 -10.25 -8.31 1.70
C GLY A 75 -9.99 -7.44 2.95
N LEU A 76 -10.59 -6.24 3.06
CA LEU A 76 -10.34 -5.33 4.20
C LEU A 76 -10.58 -5.96 5.57
N GLY A 77 -11.57 -6.85 5.71
CA GLY A 77 -11.81 -7.56 6.98
C GLY A 77 -10.62 -8.38 7.47
N ALA A 78 -9.72 -8.83 6.58
CA ALA A 78 -8.48 -9.49 6.98
C ALA A 78 -7.50 -8.53 7.63
N PHE A 79 -7.36 -7.32 7.07
CA PHE A 79 -6.52 -6.27 7.63
C PHE A 79 -7.06 -5.82 8.98
N VAL A 80 -8.36 -5.56 9.09
CA VAL A 80 -9.00 -5.21 10.37
C VAL A 80 -8.79 -6.30 11.41
N LEU A 81 -8.90 -7.57 11.06
CA LEU A 81 -8.64 -8.66 12.01
C LEU A 81 -7.17 -8.69 12.47
N ALA A 82 -6.21 -8.43 11.59
CA ALA A 82 -4.81 -8.35 11.96
C ALA A 82 -4.51 -7.16 12.88
N GLU A 83 -5.13 -6.00 12.62
CA GLU A 83 -5.03 -4.81 13.49
C GLU A 83 -5.72 -5.02 14.84
N LEU A 84 -6.88 -5.69 14.88
CA LEU A 84 -7.52 -6.07 16.14
C LEU A 84 -6.66 -7.05 16.94
N MET A 85 -5.96 -7.98 16.27
CA MET A 85 -4.97 -8.85 16.91
C MET A 85 -3.81 -8.03 17.49
N PHE A 86 -3.27 -7.08 16.71
CA PHE A 86 -2.22 -6.18 17.18
C PHE A 86 -2.67 -5.43 18.45
N LEU A 87 -3.78 -4.69 18.39
CA LEU A 87 -4.29 -3.91 19.51
C LEU A 87 -4.65 -4.77 20.73
N GLY A 88 -5.28 -5.93 20.49
CA GLY A 88 -5.64 -6.86 21.55
C GLY A 88 -4.41 -7.43 22.27
N VAL A 89 -3.40 -7.87 21.53
CA VAL A 89 -2.15 -8.37 22.11
C VAL A 89 -1.37 -7.24 22.79
N SER A 90 -1.32 -6.04 22.19
CA SER A 90 -0.72 -4.85 22.81
C SER A 90 -1.37 -4.53 24.17
N ALA A 91 -2.69 -4.59 24.27
CA ALA A 91 -3.40 -4.40 25.54
C ALA A 91 -3.07 -5.51 26.56
N LEU A 92 -2.91 -6.76 26.13
CA LEU A 92 -2.55 -7.88 27.01
C LEU A 92 -1.11 -7.78 27.54
N VAL A 93 -0.17 -7.26 26.75
CA VAL A 93 1.24 -7.09 27.16
C VAL A 93 1.52 -5.76 27.84
N ALA A 94 0.61 -4.78 27.75
CA ALA A 94 0.78 -3.46 28.39
C ALA A 94 1.12 -3.51 29.89
N PRO A 95 0.56 -4.42 30.72
CA PRO A 95 0.94 -4.52 32.13
C PRO A 95 2.43 -4.86 32.35
N LEU A 96 3.10 -5.52 31.39
CA LEU A 96 4.53 -5.84 31.48
C LEU A 96 5.42 -4.60 31.47
N VAL A 97 4.93 -3.50 30.90
CA VAL A 97 5.67 -2.23 30.74
C VAL A 97 5.11 -1.09 31.59
N ALA A 98 4.06 -1.34 32.37
CA ALA A 98 3.41 -0.35 33.22
C ALA A 98 4.13 -0.08 34.55
N GLY A 99 5.05 -0.95 34.96
CA GLY A 99 5.86 -0.76 36.17
C GLY A 99 6.92 0.33 36.00
N GLU A 100 7.51 0.79 37.12
CA GLU A 100 8.51 1.87 37.12
C GLU A 100 9.81 1.48 36.39
N ASN A 101 10.19 0.19 36.42
CA ASN A 101 11.43 -0.32 35.83
C ASN A 101 11.18 -1.62 35.05
N PRO A 102 10.50 -1.58 33.89
CA PRO A 102 10.27 -2.77 33.10
C PRO A 102 11.59 -3.31 32.56
N SER A 103 11.75 -4.63 32.58
CA SER A 103 12.96 -5.25 32.03
C SER A 103 13.06 -5.03 30.53
N ALA A 104 14.28 -5.04 29.98
CA ALA A 104 14.47 -4.93 28.54
C ALA A 104 13.76 -6.06 27.76
N VAL A 105 13.59 -7.23 28.37
CA VAL A 105 12.79 -8.34 27.82
C VAL A 105 11.31 -7.97 27.77
N ALA A 106 10.76 -7.36 28.81
CA ALA A 106 9.38 -6.88 28.82
C ALA A 106 9.14 -5.83 27.72
N LEU A 107 10.06 -4.86 27.59
CA LEU A 107 9.99 -3.83 26.56
C LEU A 107 10.09 -4.43 25.14
N GLY A 108 11.05 -5.32 24.90
CA GLY A 108 11.18 -6.03 23.62
C GLY A 108 9.96 -6.89 23.30
N THR A 109 9.35 -7.51 24.31
CA THR A 109 8.10 -8.29 24.18
C THR A 109 6.94 -7.40 23.77
N ALA A 110 6.79 -6.25 24.41
CA ALA A 110 5.72 -5.28 24.11
C ALA A 110 5.78 -4.75 22.67
N VAL A 111 6.98 -4.64 22.09
CA VAL A 111 7.16 -4.22 20.69
C VAL A 111 7.03 -5.39 19.70
N ALA A 112 7.70 -6.51 19.98
CA ALA A 112 7.82 -7.60 19.01
C ALA A 112 6.55 -8.45 18.92
N VAL A 113 5.96 -8.84 20.05
CA VAL A 113 4.90 -9.87 20.07
C VAL A 113 3.62 -9.42 19.37
N PRO A 114 3.06 -8.22 19.64
CA PRO A 114 1.86 -7.76 18.92
C PRO A 114 2.08 -7.71 17.41
N THR A 115 3.21 -7.15 16.96
CA THR A 115 3.54 -6.94 15.56
C THR A 115 3.75 -8.27 14.82
N VAL A 116 4.49 -9.21 15.42
CA VAL A 116 4.75 -10.53 14.85
C VAL A 116 3.47 -11.37 14.77
N LEU A 117 2.62 -11.33 15.79
CA LEU A 117 1.35 -12.08 15.77
C LEU A 117 0.38 -11.51 14.74
N ALA A 118 0.28 -10.19 14.61
CA ALA A 118 -0.54 -9.55 13.56
C ALA A 118 -0.05 -9.93 12.15
N ALA A 119 1.25 -9.85 11.89
CA ALA A 119 1.83 -10.27 10.61
C ALA A 119 1.62 -11.78 10.37
N THR A 120 1.72 -12.60 11.41
CA THR A 120 1.45 -14.05 11.31
C THR A 120 -0.01 -14.29 10.92
N VAL A 121 -0.97 -13.60 11.52
CA VAL A 121 -2.39 -13.66 11.15
C VAL A 121 -2.58 -13.27 9.68
N ALA A 122 -1.94 -12.20 9.22
CA ALA A 122 -1.98 -11.80 7.80
C ALA A 122 -1.47 -12.92 6.88
N LEU A 123 -0.30 -13.48 7.18
CA LEU A 123 0.30 -14.58 6.42
C LEU A 123 -0.55 -15.86 6.46
N LEU A 124 -1.24 -16.15 7.55
CA LEU A 124 -2.16 -17.28 7.65
C LEU A 124 -3.41 -17.06 6.81
N ILE A 125 -4.00 -15.86 6.83
CA ILE A 125 -5.18 -15.54 6.01
C ILE A 125 -4.86 -15.68 4.52
N THR A 126 -3.70 -15.22 4.05
CA THR A 126 -3.31 -15.41 2.64
C THR A 126 -3.18 -16.89 2.25
N ARG A 127 -2.78 -17.76 3.18
CA ARG A 127 -2.72 -19.22 2.93
C ARG A 127 -4.10 -19.88 2.98
N LEU A 128 -4.92 -19.53 3.97
CA LEU A 128 -6.22 -20.17 4.20
C LEU A 128 -7.33 -19.65 3.28
N ARG A 129 -7.22 -18.39 2.83
CA ARG A 129 -8.27 -17.68 2.08
C ARG A 129 -7.74 -17.08 0.77
N GLY A 130 -6.51 -17.38 0.39
CA GLY A 130 -5.85 -16.80 -0.77
C GLY A 130 -4.96 -17.80 -1.49
N ASN A 131 -3.94 -17.32 -2.19
CA ASN A 131 -2.99 -18.15 -2.95
C ASN A 131 -1.62 -18.23 -2.26
N GLY A 132 -1.56 -17.83 -0.99
CA GLY A 132 -0.34 -17.77 -0.19
C GLY A 132 0.46 -16.47 -0.37
N PRO A 133 1.38 -16.17 0.55
CA PRO A 133 2.00 -14.86 0.67
C PRO A 133 2.88 -14.46 -0.52
N LYS A 134 3.46 -15.43 -1.23
CA LYS A 134 4.26 -15.17 -2.45
C LYS A 134 3.38 -14.56 -3.55
N ALA A 135 2.24 -15.19 -3.84
CA ALA A 135 1.35 -14.77 -4.92
C ALA A 135 0.50 -13.57 -4.52
N ASP A 136 -0.03 -13.56 -3.30
CA ASP A 136 -0.99 -12.57 -2.84
C ASP A 136 -0.35 -11.26 -2.37
N LEU A 137 0.84 -11.32 -1.75
CA LEU A 137 1.51 -10.14 -1.19
C LEU A 137 2.73 -9.71 -2.01
N GLY A 138 3.19 -10.53 -2.95
CA GLY A 138 4.46 -10.30 -3.64
C GLY A 138 5.68 -10.51 -2.71
N LEU A 139 5.56 -11.39 -1.71
CA LEU A 139 6.66 -11.76 -0.83
C LEU A 139 7.63 -12.72 -1.54
N VAL A 140 8.42 -12.17 -2.46
CA VAL A 140 9.34 -12.91 -3.33
C VAL A 140 10.75 -12.38 -3.14
N TRP A 141 11.73 -13.28 -3.06
CA TRP A 141 13.14 -12.91 -3.03
C TRP A 141 13.65 -12.51 -4.41
N SER A 142 14.39 -11.41 -4.50
CA SER A 142 14.95 -10.86 -5.73
C SER A 142 16.08 -9.90 -5.41
N TRP A 143 17.27 -10.12 -5.98
CA TRP A 143 18.42 -9.22 -5.82
C TRP A 143 18.13 -7.82 -6.36
N ARG A 144 17.38 -7.73 -7.46
CA ARG A 144 16.92 -6.46 -8.00
C ARG A 144 16.01 -5.70 -7.03
N ASP A 145 15.20 -6.42 -6.25
CA ASP A 145 14.32 -5.78 -5.26
C ASP A 145 15.15 -5.28 -4.07
N LEU A 146 16.22 -5.99 -3.70
CA LEU A 146 17.19 -5.53 -2.70
C LEU A 146 17.88 -4.24 -3.16
N GLU A 147 18.37 -4.18 -4.40
CA GLU A 147 19.01 -2.99 -4.98
C GLU A 147 18.05 -1.79 -5.04
N ILE A 148 16.84 -2.01 -5.56
CA ILE A 148 15.81 -0.97 -5.63
C ILE A 148 15.40 -0.52 -4.23
N GLY A 149 15.23 -1.46 -3.30
CA GLY A 149 14.92 -1.16 -1.91
C GLY A 149 16.01 -0.36 -1.21
N LEU A 150 17.29 -0.67 -1.47
CA LEU A 150 18.43 0.12 -1.01
C LEU A 150 18.41 1.53 -1.62
N ALA A 151 18.15 1.66 -2.92
CA ALA A 151 18.09 2.96 -3.59
C ALA A 151 16.97 3.85 -3.01
N PHE A 152 15.74 3.32 -2.89
CA PHE A 152 14.65 4.03 -2.23
C PHE A 152 14.91 4.25 -0.73
N GLY A 153 15.59 3.32 -0.07
CA GLY A 153 15.99 3.42 1.32
C GLY A 153 16.93 4.59 1.55
N VAL A 154 18.01 4.70 0.77
CA VAL A 154 19.02 5.77 0.88
C VAL A 154 18.44 7.13 0.46
N ALA A 155 17.69 7.18 -0.65
CA ALA A 155 17.02 8.40 -1.07
C ALA A 155 15.97 8.85 -0.04
N GLY A 156 15.23 7.88 0.51
CA GLY A 156 14.31 8.06 1.62
C GLY A 156 15.03 8.60 2.84
N LEU A 157 16.16 8.03 3.22
CA LEU A 157 16.93 8.46 4.38
C LEU A 157 17.33 9.93 4.26
N ALA A 158 17.85 10.34 3.10
CA ALA A 158 18.18 11.74 2.84
C ALA A 158 16.94 12.66 2.97
N LEU A 159 15.80 12.26 2.40
CA LEU A 159 14.53 12.97 2.54
C LEU A 159 14.09 13.06 4.01
N THR A 160 14.17 11.96 4.75
CA THR A 160 13.76 11.90 6.16
C THR A 160 14.67 12.71 7.06
N LEU A 161 15.98 12.79 6.78
CA LEU A 161 16.90 13.64 7.54
C LEU A 161 16.52 15.12 7.40
N VAL A 162 16.22 15.55 6.17
CA VAL A 162 15.74 16.93 5.92
C VAL A 162 14.38 17.14 6.59
N ALA A 163 13.46 16.19 6.45
CA ALA A 163 12.14 16.29 7.07
C ALA A 163 12.20 16.31 8.60
N THR A 164 13.07 15.52 9.22
CA THR A 164 13.33 15.53 10.67
C THR A 164 13.93 16.85 11.11
N ALA A 165 14.89 17.40 10.38
CA ALA A 165 15.47 18.71 10.72
C ALA A 165 14.41 19.83 10.66
N VAL A 166 13.60 19.86 9.61
CA VAL A 166 12.48 20.80 9.48
C VAL A 166 11.45 20.58 10.58
N PHE A 167 11.11 19.33 10.87
CA PHE A 167 10.17 18.97 11.92
C PHE A 167 10.62 19.45 13.29
N VAL A 168 11.87 19.16 13.69
CA VAL A 168 12.46 19.61 14.96
C VAL A 168 12.49 21.13 15.04
N ALA A 169 12.82 21.82 13.94
CA ALA A 169 12.81 23.28 13.90
C ALA A 169 11.42 23.89 14.12
N MET A 170 10.34 23.18 13.73
CA MET A 170 8.96 23.66 13.89
C MET A 170 8.31 23.22 15.20
N ALA A 171 8.52 21.96 15.59
CA ALA A 171 7.81 21.31 16.69
C ALA A 171 8.60 21.30 18.01
N GLY A 172 9.90 21.61 17.96
CA GLY A 172 10.80 21.56 19.10
C GLY A 172 11.57 20.22 19.20
N PRO A 173 12.68 20.20 19.98
CA PRO A 173 13.54 19.03 20.10
C PRO A 173 12.95 17.91 20.96
N ASP A 174 11.99 18.22 21.83
CA ASP A 174 11.45 17.29 22.83
C ASP A 174 10.37 16.36 22.27
N VAL A 175 10.09 16.41 20.96
CA VAL A 175 9.08 15.56 20.33
C VAL A 175 9.64 14.18 20.03
N THR A 176 9.20 13.20 20.82
CA THR A 176 9.65 11.81 20.82
C THR A 176 8.72 10.89 20.03
N SER A 177 9.24 9.71 19.68
CA SER A 177 8.44 8.65 19.04
C SER A 177 7.73 7.76 20.05
N ALA A 178 6.68 7.02 19.68
CA ALA A 178 6.06 6.03 20.56
C ALA A 178 7.08 4.98 21.10
N VAL A 179 7.99 4.52 20.24
CA VAL A 179 9.13 3.69 20.66
C VAL A 179 10.06 4.48 21.58
N GLY A 180 10.37 5.73 21.22
CA GLY A 180 11.16 6.64 22.05
C GLY A 180 10.59 6.84 23.46
N ASP A 181 9.29 7.02 23.60
CA ASP A 181 8.60 7.15 24.89
C ASP A 181 8.65 5.86 25.71
N LEU A 182 8.44 4.74 25.02
CA LEU A 182 8.50 3.41 25.64
C LEU A 182 9.89 3.10 26.21
N PHE A 183 10.96 3.64 25.62
CA PHE A 183 12.34 3.44 26.06
C PHE A 183 12.98 4.66 26.74
N GLY A 184 12.32 5.81 26.75
CA GLY A 184 12.85 7.09 27.24
C GLY A 184 13.24 7.03 28.72
N GLY A 185 14.36 7.67 29.06
CA GLY A 185 14.97 7.68 30.39
C GLY A 185 15.54 6.34 30.88
N ARG A 186 15.47 5.26 30.09
CA ARG A 186 15.84 3.90 30.54
C ARG A 186 17.20 3.49 30.01
N ARG A 187 17.86 2.61 30.76
CA ARG A 187 19.11 1.94 30.35
C ARG A 187 18.89 0.44 30.22
N ALA A 188 19.66 -0.18 29.34
CA ALA A 188 19.65 -1.61 29.14
C ALA A 188 21.08 -2.14 29.03
N GLU A 189 21.26 -3.40 29.46
CA GLU A 189 22.48 -4.14 29.18
C GLU A 189 22.75 -4.19 27.66
N PRO A 190 24.02 -4.13 27.21
CA PRO A 190 24.35 -4.05 25.79
C PRO A 190 23.71 -5.15 24.94
N ALA A 191 23.65 -6.38 25.44
CA ALA A 191 23.01 -7.49 24.74
C ALA A 191 21.50 -7.26 24.53
N ALA A 192 20.83 -6.69 25.52
CA ALA A 192 19.41 -6.38 25.42
C ALA A 192 19.16 -5.17 24.50
N ALA A 193 20.03 -4.16 24.53
CA ALA A 193 19.99 -3.04 23.59
C ALA A 193 20.18 -3.51 22.14
N VAL A 194 21.08 -4.47 21.87
CA VAL A 194 21.24 -5.10 20.55
C VAL A 194 19.96 -5.84 20.14
N LEU A 195 19.33 -6.59 21.05
CA LEU A 195 18.07 -7.27 20.74
C LEU A 195 16.97 -6.28 20.34
N ILE A 196 16.83 -5.18 21.08
CA ILE A 196 15.87 -4.11 20.78
C ILE A 196 16.17 -3.47 19.42
N LEU A 197 17.44 -3.18 19.13
CA LEU A 197 17.88 -2.69 17.83
C LEU A 197 17.45 -3.62 16.69
N LEU A 198 17.67 -4.93 16.83
CA LEU A 198 17.27 -5.91 15.81
C LEU A 198 15.75 -5.98 15.64
N ILE A 199 14.99 -5.88 16.73
CA ILE A 199 13.52 -5.85 16.68
C ILE A 199 13.06 -4.62 15.90
N VAL A 200 13.54 -3.44 16.27
CA VAL A 200 13.11 -2.16 15.69
C VAL A 200 13.59 -2.03 14.25
N VAL A 201 14.84 -2.41 13.93
CA VAL A 201 15.39 -2.20 12.58
C VAL A 201 14.99 -3.31 11.61
N LEU A 202 14.79 -4.55 12.07
CA LEU A 202 14.56 -5.69 11.18
C LEU A 202 13.16 -6.28 11.30
N VAL A 203 12.75 -6.65 12.52
CA VAL A 203 11.53 -7.46 12.73
C VAL A 203 10.27 -6.63 12.53
N ALA A 204 10.17 -5.46 13.17
CA ALA A 204 9.01 -4.59 13.07
C ALA A 204 8.76 -4.12 11.63
N PRO A 205 9.77 -3.59 10.89
CA PRO A 205 9.60 -3.24 9.48
C PRO A 205 9.10 -4.37 8.60
N VAL A 206 9.61 -5.59 8.76
CA VAL A 206 9.10 -6.75 8.00
C VAL A 206 7.62 -6.99 8.27
N CYS A 207 7.23 -6.98 9.55
CA CYS A 207 5.86 -7.24 9.96
C CYS A 207 4.90 -6.15 9.50
N GLU A 208 5.29 -4.88 9.65
CA GLU A 208 4.52 -3.73 9.19
C GLU A 208 4.34 -3.74 7.67
N GLU A 209 5.40 -4.01 6.89
CA GLU A 209 5.27 -4.07 5.43
C GLU A 209 4.34 -5.19 4.97
N ILE A 210 4.32 -6.34 5.67
CA ILE A 210 3.34 -7.42 5.42
C ILE A 210 1.90 -6.92 5.65
N LEU A 211 1.66 -6.17 6.73
CA LEU A 211 0.33 -5.65 7.07
C LEU A 211 -0.12 -4.55 6.10
N TYR A 212 0.71 -3.54 5.89
CA TYR A 212 0.32 -2.32 5.17
C TYR A 212 0.54 -2.43 3.66
N ARG A 213 1.76 -2.75 3.21
CA ARG A 213 2.11 -2.81 1.78
C ARG A 213 1.79 -4.17 1.16
N GLY A 214 1.46 -5.16 1.98
CA GLY A 214 0.94 -6.45 1.59
C GLY A 214 -0.57 -6.50 1.71
N LEU A 215 -1.07 -6.72 2.93
CA LEU A 215 -2.47 -7.09 3.17
C LEU A 215 -3.43 -5.92 2.91
N LEU A 216 -3.20 -4.73 3.48
CA LEU A 216 -4.04 -3.56 3.22
C LEU A 216 -3.98 -3.14 1.75
N TRP A 217 -2.79 -3.06 1.16
CA TRP A 217 -2.61 -2.74 -0.25
C TRP A 217 -3.42 -3.67 -1.16
N GLY A 218 -3.27 -4.99 -1.00
CA GLY A 218 -4.00 -5.97 -1.81
C GLY A 218 -5.52 -5.95 -1.55
N ALA A 219 -5.95 -5.62 -0.33
CA ALA A 219 -7.36 -5.43 -0.02
C ALA A 219 -7.95 -4.21 -0.76
N LEU A 220 -7.20 -3.10 -0.85
CA LEU A 220 -7.60 -1.91 -1.60
C LEU A 220 -7.65 -2.18 -3.11
N GLU A 221 -6.65 -2.87 -3.67
CA GLU A 221 -6.66 -3.27 -5.08
C GLU A 221 -7.85 -4.18 -5.41
N LYS A 222 -8.21 -5.10 -4.50
CA LYS A 222 -9.41 -5.93 -4.65
C LYS A 222 -10.71 -5.11 -4.69
N LEU A 223 -10.77 -3.98 -3.99
CA LEU A 223 -11.89 -3.04 -4.04
C LEU A 223 -11.90 -2.15 -5.29
N GLY A 224 -10.92 -2.30 -6.17
CA GLY A 224 -10.80 -1.55 -7.43
C GLY A 224 -9.92 -0.31 -7.34
N ALA A 225 -9.20 -0.09 -6.22
CA ALA A 225 -8.23 0.99 -6.15
C ALA A 225 -7.07 0.73 -7.12
N GLY A 226 -6.72 1.72 -7.95
CA GLY A 226 -5.49 1.67 -8.72
C GLY A 226 -4.25 1.82 -7.82
N ARG A 227 -3.08 1.36 -8.29
CA ARG A 227 -1.82 1.37 -7.52
C ARG A 227 -1.48 2.71 -6.84
N TRP A 228 -1.78 3.84 -7.48
CA TRP A 228 -1.50 5.18 -6.92
C TRP A 228 -2.47 5.56 -5.81
N VAL A 229 -3.74 5.15 -5.91
CA VAL A 229 -4.72 5.34 -4.84
C VAL A 229 -4.37 4.45 -3.66
N ALA A 230 -4.01 3.18 -3.90
CA ALA A 230 -3.52 2.28 -2.86
C ALA A 230 -2.26 2.85 -2.16
N PHE A 231 -1.30 3.38 -2.93
CA PHE A 231 -0.13 4.09 -2.40
C PHE A 231 -0.50 5.22 -1.45
N GLY A 232 -1.38 6.14 -1.88
CA GLY A 232 -1.79 7.27 -1.06
C GLY A 232 -2.52 6.84 0.22
N LEU A 233 -3.50 5.93 0.10
CA LEU A 233 -4.27 5.44 1.23
C LEU A 233 -3.41 4.67 2.24
N VAL A 234 -2.54 3.77 1.77
CA VAL A 234 -1.65 3.01 2.65
C VAL A 234 -0.67 3.94 3.37
N THR A 235 -0.15 4.96 2.68
CA THR A 235 0.76 5.95 3.29
C THR A 235 0.08 6.73 4.42
N VAL A 236 -1.14 7.19 4.19
CA VAL A 236 -1.93 7.92 5.20
C VAL A 236 -2.30 7.00 6.36
N ILE A 237 -2.85 5.81 6.07
CA ILE A 237 -3.27 4.85 7.10
C ILE A 237 -2.09 4.39 7.97
N PHE A 238 -0.95 4.08 7.36
CA PHE A 238 0.27 3.72 8.08
C PHE A 238 0.70 4.81 9.06
N SER A 239 0.70 6.08 8.63
CA SER A 239 1.09 7.21 9.46
C SER A 239 0.11 7.44 10.61
N LEU A 240 -1.20 7.26 10.37
CA LEU A 240 -2.24 7.37 11.39
C LEU A 240 -2.19 6.23 12.41
N ALA A 241 -1.83 5.02 11.98
CA ALA A 241 -1.79 3.84 12.85
C ALA A 241 -0.72 3.91 13.96
N HIS A 242 0.20 4.86 13.87
CA HIS A 242 1.17 5.13 14.92
C HIS A 242 0.57 5.89 16.11
N PHE A 243 -0.59 6.55 15.94
CA PHE A 243 -1.24 7.39 16.94
C PHE A 243 -0.39 8.58 17.46
N GLU A 244 0.59 9.01 16.67
CA GLU A 244 1.49 10.12 17.00
C GLU A 244 1.08 11.39 16.24
N ILE A 245 0.01 12.05 16.67
CA ILE A 245 -0.60 13.18 15.92
C ILE A 245 0.43 14.27 15.58
N THR A 246 1.31 14.61 16.52
CA THR A 246 2.37 15.60 16.32
C THR A 246 3.39 15.14 15.27
N ARG A 247 3.80 13.87 15.30
CA ARG A 247 4.78 13.31 14.35
C ARG A 247 4.17 12.84 13.03
N MET A 248 2.84 12.83 12.90
CA MET A 248 2.15 12.37 11.71
C MET A 248 2.67 13.00 10.40
N PRO A 249 2.96 14.32 10.31
CA PRO A 249 3.54 14.91 9.09
C PRO A 249 4.90 14.30 8.73
N LEU A 250 5.74 14.02 9.72
CA LEU A 250 7.04 13.36 9.52
C LEU A 250 6.85 11.91 9.08
N LEU A 251 5.93 11.17 9.71
CA LEU A 251 5.62 9.78 9.36
C LEU A 251 5.05 9.64 7.93
N LEU A 252 4.26 10.62 7.48
CA LEU A 252 3.79 10.69 6.09
C LEU A 252 4.97 10.77 5.12
N VAL A 253 5.96 11.63 5.41
CA VAL A 253 7.15 11.78 4.56
C VAL A 253 8.01 10.50 4.58
N ILE A 254 8.21 9.90 5.76
CA ILE A 254 8.93 8.62 5.91
C ILE A 254 8.25 7.51 5.10
N SER A 255 6.91 7.47 5.06
CA SER A 255 6.16 6.43 4.37
C SER A 255 6.26 6.50 2.83
N ILE A 256 6.60 7.66 2.25
CA ILE A 256 6.69 7.85 0.79
C ILE A 256 7.70 6.90 0.13
N PRO A 257 9.00 6.89 0.50
CA PRO A 257 9.98 6.01 -0.14
C PRO A 257 9.63 4.53 -0.02
N LEU A 258 9.05 4.11 1.10
CA LEU A 258 8.58 2.73 1.33
C LEU A 258 7.46 2.38 0.34
N GLY A 259 6.41 3.21 0.31
CA GLY A 259 5.28 3.01 -0.61
C GLY A 259 5.70 3.06 -2.09
N LEU A 260 6.66 3.91 -2.46
CA LEU A 260 7.19 3.99 -3.82
C LEU A 260 7.99 2.75 -4.20
N ALA A 261 8.78 2.19 -3.28
CA ALA A 261 9.49 0.93 -3.51
C ALA A 261 8.50 -0.23 -3.78
N ARG A 262 7.40 -0.31 -3.03
CA ARG A 262 6.30 -1.27 -3.28
C ARG A 262 5.60 -1.01 -4.62
N LEU A 263 5.29 0.25 -4.93
CA LEU A 263 4.59 0.67 -6.15
C LEU A 263 5.41 0.37 -7.41
N TYR A 264 6.72 0.59 -7.36
CA TYR A 264 7.62 0.41 -8.49
C TYR A 264 7.89 -1.08 -8.79
N THR A 265 8.13 -1.88 -7.75
CA THR A 265 8.50 -3.29 -7.93
C THR A 265 7.32 -4.25 -7.99
N GLY A 266 6.16 -3.86 -7.45
CA GLY A 266 5.04 -4.78 -7.30
C GLY A 266 5.29 -5.86 -6.23
N ARG A 267 6.35 -5.75 -5.42
CA ARG A 267 6.80 -6.78 -4.46
C ARG A 267 7.15 -6.17 -3.11
N LEU A 268 7.07 -6.99 -2.06
CA LEU A 268 7.30 -6.52 -0.69
C LEU A 268 8.77 -6.30 -0.35
N LEU A 269 9.68 -7.10 -0.91
CA LEU A 269 11.09 -7.07 -0.48
C LEU A 269 11.72 -5.68 -0.63
N ALA A 270 11.45 -4.97 -1.73
CA ALA A 270 11.98 -3.62 -1.92
C ALA A 270 11.46 -2.63 -0.86
N SER A 271 10.18 -2.75 -0.48
CA SER A 271 9.57 -1.92 0.56
C SER A 271 10.15 -2.24 1.94
N ILE A 272 10.32 -3.53 2.25
CA ILE A 272 10.95 -4.01 3.49
C ILE A 272 12.35 -3.42 3.61
N VAL A 273 13.18 -3.56 2.58
CA VAL A 273 14.56 -3.04 2.61
C VAL A 273 14.58 -1.53 2.75
N ALA A 274 13.73 -0.81 2.01
CA ALA A 274 13.63 0.65 2.13
C ALA A 274 13.23 1.07 3.56
N HIS A 275 12.29 0.35 4.17
CA HIS A 275 11.85 0.57 5.55
C HIS A 275 13.01 0.32 6.53
N GLN A 276 13.69 -0.83 6.44
CA GLN A 276 14.82 -1.17 7.32
C GLN A 276 15.94 -0.13 7.25
N VAL A 277 16.26 0.39 6.05
CA VAL A 277 17.24 1.47 5.88
C VAL A 277 16.79 2.76 6.56
N ASN A 278 15.51 3.15 6.41
CA ASN A 278 14.98 4.36 7.05
C ASN A 278 14.87 4.21 8.57
N ASN A 279 14.75 2.98 9.08
CA ASN A 279 14.68 2.73 10.51
C ASN A 279 16.05 2.48 11.17
N LEU A 280 17.13 2.38 10.37
CA LEU A 280 18.47 2.12 10.87
C LEU A 280 18.98 3.27 11.76
N LEU A 281 18.86 4.52 11.33
CA LEU A 281 19.34 5.66 12.13
C LEU A 281 18.56 5.83 13.45
N PRO A 282 17.21 5.84 13.47
CA PRO A 282 16.45 5.83 14.71
C PRO A 282 16.79 4.65 15.63
N GLY A 283 16.97 3.46 15.05
CA GLY A 283 17.37 2.27 15.81
C GLY A 283 18.76 2.41 16.45
N ILE A 284 19.75 2.91 15.71
CA ILE A 284 21.10 3.18 16.24
C ILE A 284 21.03 4.24 17.35
N ALA A 285 20.27 5.31 17.15
CA ALA A 285 20.08 6.34 18.18
C ALA A 285 19.51 5.74 19.47
N LEU A 286 18.47 4.89 19.35
CA LEU A 286 17.88 4.18 20.47
C LEU A 286 18.90 3.26 21.17
N TYR A 287 19.72 2.52 20.42
CA TYR A 287 20.78 1.69 20.99
C TYR A 287 21.80 2.50 21.80
N LEU A 288 22.24 3.64 21.27
CA LEU A 288 23.20 4.52 21.93
C LEU A 288 22.62 5.15 23.21
N MET A 289 21.34 5.53 23.19
CA MET A 289 20.63 6.02 24.38
C MET A 289 20.53 4.93 25.46
N LEU A 290 20.11 3.72 25.08
CA LEU A 290 19.94 2.60 26.02
C LEU A 290 21.25 2.16 26.67
N THR A 291 22.37 2.27 25.96
CA THR A 291 23.71 1.93 26.48
C THR A 291 24.37 3.09 27.24
N GLY A 292 23.76 4.28 27.25
CA GLY A 292 24.29 5.47 27.89
C GLY A 292 25.48 6.10 27.14
N ALA A 293 25.71 5.72 25.88
CA ALA A 293 26.72 6.33 25.01
C ALA A 293 26.35 7.75 24.57
N VAL A 294 25.04 8.06 24.56
CA VAL A 294 24.48 9.39 24.31
C VAL A 294 23.45 9.68 25.41
N PRO A 295 23.27 10.94 25.85
CA PRO A 295 22.21 11.30 26.80
C PRO A 295 20.84 10.84 26.31
N VAL A 296 19.97 10.50 27.26
CA VAL A 296 18.57 10.15 27.00
C VAL A 296 17.72 11.41 27.03
#